data_AF-A0A1E4SNH8-F1
#
_entry.id   AF-A0A1E4SNH8-F1
#
_cell.length_a   1.000
_cell.length_b   1.000
_cell.length_c   1.000
_cell.angle_alpha   90.00
_cell.angle_beta   90.00
_cell.angle_gamma   90.00
#
_symmetry.space_group_name_H-M   'P 1'
#
loop_
_entity.id
_entity.type
_entity.pdbx_description
1 polymer ?
#
loop_
_entity_poly.entity_id
_entity_poly.type
_entity_poly.pdbx_seq_one_letter_code
_entity_poly.pdbx_strand_id
1 'polypeptide(L)'
;EKKLTLRKKETLKAKLAKEKNQLKTLEKKLKDETKKLDKKRQVREKEVFAAATKPFRRLSGYTFFMKQERGNTFADSAAKWKALSDYEKNVFSQQAEDYNEEQLQVFTPKPKKPASGYALYLKENYVNDGRSIGEIGKELAAKWNQLSPNEKSRYEISKSLKDDYAKKLLKWVEDRLKLYH
;
A
#
# COMPACT_ATOMS: atom_id res chain seq x y z
N GLU A 1 -65.05 29.85 -28.73
CA GLU A 1 -63.77 29.18 -29.11
C GLU A 1 -62.52 29.71 -28.38
N LYS A 2 -62.27 31.03 -28.33
CA LYS A 2 -61.06 31.64 -27.68
C LYS A 2 -60.82 31.25 -26.20
N LYS A 3 -61.86 31.05 -25.39
CA LYS A 3 -61.71 30.60 -23.99
C LYS A 3 -61.25 29.14 -23.86
N LEU A 4 -61.63 28.29 -24.81
CA LEU A 4 -61.29 26.86 -24.82
C LEU A 4 -59.82 26.65 -25.20
N THR A 5 -59.30 27.47 -26.12
CA THR A 5 -57.89 27.48 -26.52
C THR A 5 -56.98 28.05 -25.41
N LEU A 6 -57.44 29.04 -24.65
CA LEU A 6 -56.72 29.57 -23.49
C LEU A 6 -56.54 28.53 -22.37
N ARG A 7 -57.62 27.82 -21.99
CA ARG A 7 -57.58 26.72 -21.01
C ARG A 7 -56.65 25.57 -21.45
N LYS A 8 -56.67 25.21 -22.74
CA LYS A 8 -55.72 24.22 -23.30
C LYS A 8 -54.27 24.70 -23.18
N LYS A 9 -53.99 25.99 -23.38
CA LYS A 9 -52.65 26.57 -23.25
C LYS A 9 -52.16 26.57 -21.79
N GLU A 10 -53.04 26.84 -20.83
CA GLU A 10 -52.74 26.80 -19.39
C GLU A 10 -52.45 25.37 -18.90
N THR A 11 -53.25 24.39 -19.33
CA THR A 11 -53.01 22.97 -18.99
C THR A 11 -51.71 22.44 -19.59
N LEU A 12 -51.35 22.84 -20.82
CA LEU A 12 -50.05 22.54 -21.43
C LEU A 12 -48.89 23.16 -20.65
N LYS A 13 -48.99 24.43 -20.23
CA LYS A 13 -47.98 25.08 -19.37
C LYS A 13 -47.78 24.34 -18.05
N ALA A 14 -48.88 23.90 -17.41
CA ALA A 14 -48.82 23.13 -16.17
C ALA A 14 -48.13 21.76 -16.37
N LYS A 15 -48.42 21.07 -17.47
CA LYS A 15 -47.72 19.81 -17.83
C LYS A 15 -46.22 20.04 -18.05
N LEU A 16 -45.86 21.07 -18.81
CA LEU A 16 -44.47 21.41 -19.11
C LEU A 16 -43.69 21.80 -17.83
N ALA A 17 -44.34 22.47 -16.89
CA ALA A 17 -43.76 22.75 -15.57
C ALA A 17 -43.52 21.48 -14.74
N LYS A 18 -44.47 20.52 -14.78
CA LYS A 18 -44.31 19.21 -14.12
C LYS A 18 -43.15 18.42 -14.73
N GLU A 19 -43.06 18.35 -16.06
CA GLU A 19 -41.96 17.68 -16.77
C GLU A 19 -40.60 18.32 -16.46
N LYS A 20 -40.51 19.66 -16.43
CA LYS A 20 -39.29 20.36 -16.02
C LYS A 20 -38.87 20.02 -14.58
N ASN A 21 -39.83 19.93 -13.66
CA ASN A 21 -39.54 19.54 -12.27
C ASN A 21 -39.12 18.06 -12.17
N GLN A 22 -39.72 17.19 -12.97
CA GLN A 22 -39.32 15.78 -13.09
C GLN A 22 -37.90 15.65 -13.67
N LEU A 23 -37.57 16.40 -14.73
CA LEU A 23 -36.22 16.43 -15.30
C LEU A 23 -35.20 16.90 -14.26
N LYS A 24 -35.44 18.00 -13.55
CA LYS A 24 -34.55 18.48 -12.48
C LYS A 24 -34.32 17.45 -11.38
N THR A 25 -35.37 16.69 -11.01
CA THR A 25 -35.24 15.63 -10.00
C THR A 25 -34.46 14.44 -10.53
N LEU A 26 -34.66 14.05 -11.79
CA LEU A 26 -33.87 13.00 -12.45
C LEU A 26 -32.40 13.39 -12.59
N GLU A 27 -32.10 14.62 -13.03
CA GLU A 27 -30.74 15.15 -13.12
C GLU A 27 -30.02 15.11 -11.77
N LYS A 28 -30.71 15.50 -10.69
CA LYS A 28 -30.17 15.43 -9.33
C LYS A 28 -29.87 13.97 -8.93
N LYS A 29 -30.82 13.05 -9.17
CA LYS A 29 -30.63 11.62 -8.88
C LYS A 29 -29.44 11.04 -9.67
N LEU A 30 -29.34 11.35 -10.96
CA LEU A 30 -28.26 10.89 -11.82
C LEU A 30 -26.91 11.42 -11.33
N LYS A 31 -26.84 12.71 -10.95
CA LYS A 31 -25.64 13.31 -10.36
C LYS A 31 -25.25 12.67 -9.02
N ASP A 32 -26.22 12.31 -8.20
CA ASP A 32 -25.95 11.65 -6.92
C ASP A 32 -25.52 10.19 -7.12
N GLU A 33 -26.09 9.48 -8.10
CA GLU A 33 -25.66 8.13 -8.48
C GLU A 33 -24.27 8.09 -9.08
N THR A 34 -23.93 9.00 -10.01
CA THR A 34 -22.57 9.09 -10.58
C THR A 34 -21.55 9.33 -9.49
N LYS A 35 -21.80 10.27 -8.57
CA LYS A 35 -20.94 10.50 -7.40
C LYS A 35 -20.79 9.25 -6.52
N LYS A 36 -21.85 8.47 -6.31
CA LYS A 36 -21.78 7.22 -5.53
C LYS A 36 -20.94 6.16 -6.26
N LEU A 37 -21.13 6.01 -7.57
CA LEU A 37 -20.36 5.08 -8.40
C LEU A 37 -18.87 5.46 -8.42
N ASP A 38 -18.55 6.74 -8.58
CA ASP A 38 -17.17 7.23 -8.55
C ASP A 38 -16.51 6.96 -7.20
N LYS A 39 -17.21 7.24 -6.09
CA LYS A 39 -16.71 6.90 -4.75
C LYS A 39 -16.48 5.39 -4.61
N LYS A 40 -17.42 4.56 -5.06
CA LYS A 40 -17.28 3.09 -5.01
C LYS A 40 -16.13 2.59 -5.89
N ARG A 41 -15.87 3.23 -7.03
CA ARG A 41 -14.74 2.94 -7.90
C ARG A 41 -13.42 3.30 -7.22
N GLN A 42 -13.31 4.52 -6.67
CA GLN A 42 -12.12 4.96 -5.94
C GLN A 42 -11.80 4.08 -4.74
N VAL A 43 -12.81 3.62 -3.99
CA VAL A 43 -12.62 2.67 -2.88
C VAL A 43 -12.04 1.36 -3.40
N ARG A 44 -12.62 0.78 -4.46
CA ARG A 44 -12.11 -0.46 -5.07
C ARG A 44 -10.69 -0.30 -5.61
N GLU A 45 -10.39 0.80 -6.28
CA GLU A 45 -9.04 1.09 -6.78
C GLU A 45 -8.03 1.19 -5.62
N LYS A 46 -8.41 1.81 -4.50
CA LYS A 46 -7.57 1.85 -3.28
C LYS A 46 -7.39 0.47 -2.66
N GLU A 47 -8.43 -0.37 -2.65
CA GLU A 47 -8.36 -1.73 -2.12
C GLU A 47 -7.44 -2.62 -2.97
N VAL A 48 -7.58 -2.56 -4.29
CA VAL A 48 -6.72 -3.28 -5.24
C VAL A 48 -5.28 -2.79 -5.09
N PHE A 49 -5.06 -1.48 -5.04
CA PHE A 49 -3.73 -0.91 -4.81
C PHE A 49 -3.13 -1.35 -3.47
N ALA A 50 -3.91 -1.31 -2.40
CA ALA A 50 -3.48 -1.74 -1.07
C ALA A 50 -3.18 -3.24 -1.05
N ALA A 51 -3.95 -4.07 -1.77
CA ALA A 51 -3.68 -5.49 -1.90
C ALA A 51 -2.39 -5.74 -2.70
N ALA A 52 -2.24 -5.09 -3.85
CA ALA A 52 -1.07 -5.21 -4.73
C ALA A 52 0.22 -4.79 -4.05
N THR A 53 0.19 -3.71 -3.26
CA THR A 53 1.40 -3.17 -2.61
C THR A 53 1.70 -3.79 -1.24
N LYS A 54 0.95 -4.81 -0.80
CA LYS A 54 1.30 -5.56 0.42
C LYS A 54 2.67 -6.23 0.28
N PRO A 55 3.55 -6.09 1.29
CA PRO A 55 4.83 -6.78 1.28
C PRO A 55 4.62 -8.29 1.40
N PHE A 56 5.47 -9.07 0.72
CA PHE A 56 5.51 -10.50 0.89
C PHE A 56 5.92 -10.86 2.32
N ARG A 57 5.21 -11.82 2.92
CA ARG A 57 5.53 -12.37 4.24
C ARG A 57 6.10 -13.75 4.05
N ARG A 58 7.34 -13.94 4.51
CA ARG A 58 7.98 -15.25 4.50
C ARG A 58 7.17 -16.24 5.35
N LEU A 59 6.99 -17.44 4.83
CA LEU A 59 6.43 -18.57 5.56
C LEU A 59 7.52 -19.20 6.43
N SER A 60 7.16 -19.55 7.67
CA SER A 60 7.99 -20.43 8.49
C SER A 60 7.77 -21.90 8.10
N GLY A 61 8.69 -22.80 8.48
CA GLY A 61 8.51 -24.24 8.31
C GLY A 61 7.16 -24.75 8.84
N TYR A 62 6.74 -24.27 10.01
CA TYR A 62 5.41 -24.60 10.55
C TYR A 62 4.26 -24.10 9.67
N THR A 63 4.34 -22.86 9.17
CA THR A 63 3.29 -22.31 8.31
C THR A 63 3.22 -23.05 6.98
N PHE A 64 4.37 -23.44 6.45
CA PHE A 64 4.48 -24.23 5.24
C PHE A 64 3.88 -25.64 5.45
N PHE A 65 4.23 -26.31 6.54
CA PHE A 65 3.65 -27.58 6.96
C PHE A 65 2.11 -27.51 7.05
N MET A 66 1.57 -26.49 7.74
CA MET A 66 0.12 -26.28 7.81
C MET A 66 -0.53 -26.08 6.43
N LYS A 67 0.16 -25.41 5.51
CA LYS A 67 -0.34 -25.16 4.15
C LYS A 67 -0.40 -26.44 3.32
N GLN A 68 0.49 -27.39 3.59
CA GLN A 68 0.55 -28.71 2.95
C GLN A 68 -0.50 -29.67 3.51
N GLU A 69 -0.70 -29.69 4.82
CA GLU A 69 -1.70 -30.51 5.54
C GLU A 69 -3.14 -29.95 5.43
N ARG A 70 -3.60 -29.65 4.21
CA ARG A 70 -4.95 -29.09 3.97
C ARG A 70 -6.03 -29.98 4.58
N GLY A 71 -6.91 -29.38 5.38
CA GLY A 71 -8.10 -30.05 5.95
C GLY A 71 -8.04 -30.36 7.45
N ASN A 72 -6.88 -30.20 8.10
CA ASN A 72 -6.77 -30.33 9.55
C ASN A 72 -7.14 -29.04 10.27
N THR A 73 -7.70 -29.16 11.47
CA THR A 73 -7.92 -28.02 12.35
C THR A 73 -6.57 -27.46 12.81
N PHE A 74 -6.52 -26.18 13.16
CA PHE A 74 -5.29 -25.54 13.66
C PHE A 74 -4.66 -26.30 14.84
N ALA A 75 -5.49 -26.79 15.78
CA ALA A 75 -5.04 -27.56 16.93
C ALA A 75 -4.38 -28.88 16.53
N ASP A 76 -4.94 -29.59 15.54
CA ASP A 76 -4.44 -30.87 15.06
C ASP A 76 -3.08 -30.71 14.37
N SER A 77 -2.96 -29.68 13.51
CA SER A 77 -1.70 -29.35 12.86
C SER A 77 -0.61 -28.93 13.87
N ALA A 78 -0.99 -28.22 14.93
CA ALA A 78 -0.05 -27.87 16.00
C ALA A 78 0.42 -29.11 16.78
N ALA A 79 -0.47 -30.05 17.07
CA ALA A 79 -0.13 -31.31 17.73
C ALA A 79 0.80 -32.16 16.86
N LYS A 80 0.47 -32.32 15.57
CA LYS A 80 1.31 -33.03 14.59
C LYS A 80 2.69 -32.40 14.47
N TRP A 81 2.78 -31.07 14.33
CA TRP A 81 4.06 -30.37 14.26
C TRP A 81 4.93 -30.58 15.50
N LYS A 82 4.32 -30.61 16.70
CA LYS A 82 5.04 -30.89 17.94
C LYS A 82 5.54 -32.34 18.00
N ALA A 83 4.79 -33.28 17.43
CA ALA A 83 5.16 -34.69 17.38
C ALA A 83 6.28 -34.98 16.36
N LEU A 84 6.50 -34.11 15.37
CA LEU A 84 7.62 -34.23 14.43
C LEU A 84 8.97 -34.09 15.16
N SER A 85 9.94 -34.86 14.68
CA SER A 85 11.34 -34.74 15.05
C SER A 85 11.94 -33.42 14.57
N ASP A 86 13.06 -33.00 15.16
CA ASP A 86 13.75 -31.79 14.74
C ASP A 86 14.30 -31.91 13.31
N TYR A 87 14.65 -33.12 12.88
CA TYR A 87 15.05 -33.39 11.49
C TYR A 87 13.90 -33.11 10.51
N GLU A 88 12.70 -33.63 10.76
CA GLU A 88 11.54 -33.39 9.90
C GLU A 88 11.14 -31.92 9.88
N LYS A 89 11.18 -31.25 11.04
CA LYS A 89 10.93 -29.79 11.12
C LYS A 89 11.94 -29.00 10.28
N ASN A 90 13.21 -29.43 10.24
CA ASN A 90 14.23 -28.80 9.43
C ASN A 90 13.95 -28.96 7.94
N VAL A 91 13.49 -30.14 7.50
CA VAL A 91 13.07 -30.37 6.10
C VAL A 91 11.97 -29.38 5.69
N PHE A 92 10.93 -29.22 6.50
CA PHE A 92 9.88 -28.23 6.23
C PHE A 92 10.38 -26.79 6.29
N SER A 93 11.40 -26.50 7.12
CA SER A 93 12.01 -25.17 7.19
C SER A 93 12.78 -24.85 5.92
N GLN A 94 13.56 -25.79 5.39
CA GLN A 94 14.23 -25.65 4.10
C GLN A 94 13.22 -25.48 2.95
N GLN A 95 12.19 -26.32 2.89
CA GLN A 95 11.13 -26.18 1.88
C GLN A 95 10.42 -24.83 1.96
N ALA A 96 10.19 -24.31 3.16
CA ALA A 96 9.62 -22.98 3.34
C ALA A 96 10.58 -21.88 2.86
N GLU A 97 11.89 -22.04 3.07
CA GLU A 97 12.91 -21.12 2.56
C GLU A 97 12.96 -21.11 1.04
N ASP A 98 13.04 -22.28 0.41
CA ASP A 98 13.06 -22.41 -1.06
C ASP A 98 11.78 -21.77 -1.66
N TYR A 99 10.61 -22.08 -1.10
CA TYR A 99 9.35 -21.44 -1.50
C TYR A 99 9.39 -19.92 -1.31
N ASN A 100 9.93 -19.43 -0.19
CA ASN A 100 10.03 -17.99 0.05
C ASN A 100 10.95 -17.31 -0.94
N GLU A 101 12.04 -17.94 -1.35
CA GLU A 101 12.96 -17.42 -2.35
C GLU A 101 12.31 -17.34 -3.72
N GLU A 102 11.63 -18.41 -4.16
CA GLU A 102 10.83 -18.40 -5.39
C GLU A 102 9.79 -17.28 -5.38
N GLN A 103 9.06 -17.14 -4.26
CA GLN A 103 8.10 -16.06 -4.13
C GLN A 103 8.75 -14.68 -4.11
N LEU A 104 9.94 -14.50 -3.55
CA LEU A 104 10.65 -13.21 -3.56
C LEU A 104 11.08 -12.79 -4.97
N GLN A 105 11.33 -13.74 -5.88
CA GLN A 105 11.60 -13.42 -7.29
C GLN A 105 10.39 -12.77 -7.96
N VAL A 106 9.19 -13.28 -7.69
CA VAL A 106 7.92 -12.73 -8.23
C VAL A 106 7.49 -11.48 -7.44
N PHE A 107 7.54 -11.55 -6.12
CA PHE A 107 7.18 -10.51 -5.18
C PHE A 107 8.40 -9.68 -4.81
N THR A 108 8.95 -8.97 -5.80
CA THR A 108 10.13 -8.12 -5.59
C THR A 108 9.89 -7.14 -4.43
N PRO A 109 10.88 -6.97 -3.53
CA PRO A 109 10.71 -6.12 -2.37
C PRO A 109 10.63 -4.65 -2.78
N LYS A 110 9.86 -3.88 -2.00
CA LYS A 110 9.71 -2.43 -2.21
C LYS A 110 11.08 -1.74 -2.19
N PRO A 111 11.41 -0.89 -3.18
CA PRO A 111 12.65 -0.12 -3.19
C PRO A 111 12.84 0.66 -1.88
N LYS A 112 14.07 0.63 -1.34
CA LYS A 112 14.41 1.39 -0.13
C LYS A 112 14.54 2.87 -0.46
N LYS A 113 14.04 3.73 0.43
CA LYS A 113 14.21 5.18 0.33
C LYS A 113 15.70 5.54 0.44
N PRO A 114 16.19 6.56 -0.29
CA PRO A 114 17.55 7.06 -0.09
C PRO A 114 17.71 7.55 1.35
N ALA A 115 18.90 7.35 1.91
CA ALA A 115 19.23 7.78 3.28
C ALA A 115 19.02 9.30 3.41
N SER A 116 18.43 9.74 4.53
CA SER A 116 18.31 11.16 4.82
C SER A 116 19.69 11.78 5.10
N GLY A 117 19.80 13.11 5.04
CA GLY A 117 21.08 13.75 5.34
C GLY A 117 21.59 13.47 6.75
N TYR A 118 20.69 13.41 7.73
CA TYR A 118 21.06 12.97 9.07
C TYR A 118 21.52 11.49 9.09
N ALA A 119 20.89 10.61 8.32
CA ALA A 119 21.31 9.21 8.24
C ALA A 119 22.68 9.05 7.54
N LEU A 120 23.00 9.90 6.56
CA LEU A 120 24.33 9.98 5.95
C LEU A 120 25.35 10.49 6.97
N TYR A 121 25.02 11.54 7.72
CA TYR A 121 25.85 12.05 8.82
C TYR A 121 26.14 10.98 9.86
N LEU A 122 25.11 10.25 10.31
CA LEU A 122 25.28 9.13 11.24
C LEU A 122 26.18 8.05 10.65
N LYS A 123 25.99 7.68 9.37
CA LYS A 123 26.81 6.64 8.72
C LYS A 123 28.29 7.02 8.68
N GLU A 124 28.61 8.30 8.49
CA GLU A 124 29.99 8.78 8.40
C GLU A 124 30.63 9.02 9.78
N ASN A 125 29.85 9.43 10.78
CA ASN A 125 30.35 9.85 12.10
C ASN A 125 30.14 8.80 13.20
N TYR A 126 29.44 7.71 12.90
CA TYR A 126 29.26 6.61 13.85
C TYR A 126 30.57 5.85 14.04
N VAL A 127 31.04 5.81 15.28
CA VAL A 127 32.18 5.01 15.73
C VAL A 127 31.70 4.09 16.84
N ASN A 128 31.97 2.80 16.70
CA ASN A 128 31.69 1.85 17.78
C ASN A 128 32.81 1.92 18.81
N ASP A 129 32.59 2.72 19.86
CA ASP A 129 33.53 2.93 20.96
C ASP A 129 33.19 2.09 22.21
N GLY A 130 32.34 1.08 22.06
CA GLY A 130 31.90 0.20 23.14
C GLY A 130 30.73 0.77 23.97
N ARG A 131 30.33 2.03 23.76
CA ARG A 131 29.09 2.58 24.34
C ARG A 131 27.86 2.02 23.65
N SER A 132 26.70 2.18 24.28
CA SER A 132 25.44 1.77 23.65
C SER A 132 25.14 2.62 22.42
N ILE A 133 24.55 1.99 21.39
CA ILE A 133 24.13 2.69 20.16
C ILE A 133 23.21 3.88 20.48
N GLY A 134 22.40 3.76 21.53
CA GLY A 134 21.52 4.83 21.99
C GLY A 134 22.26 6.06 22.52
N GLU A 135 23.35 5.88 23.25
CA GLU A 135 24.17 6.98 23.78
C GLU A 135 24.94 7.69 22.67
N ILE A 136 25.59 6.92 21.79
CA ILE A 136 26.30 7.46 20.61
C ILE A 136 25.32 8.22 19.71
N GLY A 137 24.13 7.65 19.50
CA GLY A 137 23.08 8.29 18.70
C GLY A 137 22.60 9.62 19.27
N LYS A 138 22.47 9.75 20.60
CA LYS A 138 22.11 11.02 21.27
C LYS A 138 23.19 12.08 21.09
N GLU A 139 24.47 11.68 21.22
CA GLU A 139 25.60 12.59 21.02
C GLU A 139 25.67 13.10 19.58
N LEU A 140 25.56 12.21 18.60
CA LEU A 140 25.54 12.57 17.19
C LEU A 140 24.32 13.43 16.82
N ALA A 141 23.15 13.19 17.43
CA ALA A 141 21.99 14.06 17.25
C ALA A 141 22.26 15.49 17.74
N ALA A 142 22.91 15.64 18.90
CA ALA A 142 23.29 16.94 19.44
C ALA A 142 24.28 17.66 18.52
N LYS A 143 25.31 16.95 18.04
CA LYS A 143 26.29 17.48 17.09
C LYS A 143 25.64 17.89 15.77
N TRP A 144 24.75 17.07 15.21
CA TRP A 144 23.99 17.41 14.00
C TRP A 144 23.17 18.69 14.16
N ASN A 145 22.54 18.89 15.33
CA ASN A 145 21.76 20.10 15.58
C ASN A 145 22.64 21.37 15.66
N GLN A 146 23.89 21.23 16.10
CA GLN A 146 24.86 22.33 16.16
C GLN A 146 25.49 22.67 14.80
N LEU A 147 25.44 21.76 13.81
CA LEU A 147 25.96 22.03 12.48
C LEU A 147 25.22 23.17 11.78
N SER A 148 25.99 24.03 11.12
CA SER A 148 25.49 25.11 10.27
C SER A 148 24.80 24.58 9.01
N PRO A 149 23.96 25.39 8.35
CA PRO A 149 23.34 25.00 7.07
C PRO A 149 24.36 24.60 6.00
N ASN A 150 25.52 25.25 5.96
CA ASN A 150 26.59 24.96 5.01
C ASN A 150 27.27 23.61 5.28
N GLU A 151 27.36 23.18 6.54
CA GLU A 151 27.89 21.86 6.88
C GLU A 151 26.86 20.77 6.59
N LYS A 152 25.58 21.07 6.83
CA LYS A 152 24.47 20.16 6.52
C LYS A 152 24.28 19.93 5.03
N SER A 153 24.60 20.91 4.19
CA SER A 153 24.47 20.79 2.72
C SER A 153 25.31 19.65 2.14
N ARG A 154 26.45 19.30 2.77
CA ARG A 154 27.29 18.16 2.39
C ARG A 154 26.55 16.82 2.48
N TYR A 155 25.57 16.73 3.37
CA TYR A 155 24.76 15.55 3.59
C TYR A 155 23.41 15.62 2.86
N GLU A 156 23.16 16.63 2.03
CA GLU A 156 21.92 16.69 1.28
C GLU A 156 21.82 15.55 0.27
N ILE A 157 20.63 14.94 0.23
CA ILE A 157 20.33 13.90 -0.75
C ILE A 157 20.31 14.54 -2.14
N SER A 158 21.18 14.07 -3.03
CA SER A 158 21.20 14.55 -4.41
C SER A 158 19.84 14.37 -5.09
N LYS A 159 19.47 15.33 -5.94
CA LYS A 159 18.21 15.27 -6.69
C LYS A 159 18.12 14.01 -7.55
N SER A 160 19.23 13.62 -8.18
CA SER A 160 19.34 12.39 -8.98
C SER A 160 18.97 11.14 -8.16
N LEU A 161 19.43 11.00 -6.92
CA LEU A 161 19.07 9.84 -6.09
C LEU A 161 17.57 9.80 -5.75
N LYS A 162 16.95 10.97 -5.55
CA LYS A 162 15.51 11.07 -5.33
C LYS A 162 14.73 10.67 -6.58
N ASP A 163 15.16 11.15 -7.74
CA ASP A 163 14.52 10.86 -9.03
C ASP A 163 14.65 9.38 -9.39
N ASP A 164 15.81 8.78 -9.16
CA ASP A 164 16.03 7.35 -9.39
C ASP A 164 15.20 6.48 -8.45
N TYR A 165 15.07 6.88 -7.18
CA TYR A 165 14.16 6.21 -6.25
C TYR A 165 12.70 6.33 -6.72
N ALA A 166 12.28 7.50 -7.18
CA ALA A 166 10.92 7.71 -7.69
C ALA A 166 10.64 6.83 -8.91
N LYS A 167 11.57 6.73 -9.86
CA LYS A 167 11.48 5.84 -11.03
C LYS A 167 11.40 4.37 -10.61
N LYS A 168 12.27 3.93 -9.70
CA LYS A 168 12.27 2.55 -9.17
C LYS A 168 10.96 2.23 -8.46
N LEU A 169 10.44 3.16 -7.66
CA LEU A 169 9.18 2.99 -6.94
C LEU A 169 7.99 2.92 -7.90
N LEU A 170 7.95 3.77 -8.93
CA LEU A 170 6.89 3.75 -9.95
C LEU A 170 6.89 2.41 -10.68
N LYS A 171 8.05 1.97 -11.18
CA LYS A 171 8.20 0.67 -11.83
C LYS A 171 7.75 -0.48 -10.93
N TRP A 172 8.18 -0.46 -9.66
CA TRP A 172 7.74 -1.46 -8.68
C TRP A 172 6.22 -1.46 -8.51
N VAL A 173 5.57 -0.31 -8.37
CA VAL A 173 4.10 -0.23 -8.27
C VAL A 173 3.42 -0.81 -9.50
N GLU A 174 3.90 -0.47 -10.71
CA GLU A 174 3.36 -0.99 -11.96
C GLU A 174 3.48 -2.50 -12.07
N ASP A 175 4.66 -3.05 -11.77
CA ASP A 175 4.91 -4.49 -11.78
C ASP A 175 4.01 -5.21 -10.75
N ARG A 176 3.79 -4.62 -9.57
CA ARG A 176 2.88 -5.14 -8.55
C ARG A 176 1.41 -5.11 -8.99
N LEU A 177 0.97 -4.06 -9.67
CA LEU A 177 -0.40 -3.95 -10.18
C LEU A 177 -0.67 -4.94 -11.31
N LYS A 178 0.31 -5.17 -12.20
CA LYS A 178 0.20 -6.17 -13.28
C LYS A 178 -0.01 -7.59 -12.76
N LEU A 179 0.56 -7.94 -11.61
CA LEU A 179 0.36 -9.27 -11.00
C LEU A 179 -1.06 -9.48 -10.44
N TYR A 180 -1.85 -8.41 -10.29
CA TYR A 180 -3.19 -8.44 -9.70
C TYR A 180 -4.33 -8.30 -10.73
N HIS A 181 -4.01 -7.92 -11.97
CA HIS A 181 -4.94 -7.77 -13.08
C HIS A 181 -4.86 -8.97 -14.02
#